data_AF-A0A4U9HKQ8-F1
#
_entry.id   AF-A0A4U9HKQ8-F1
#
_cell.length_a   1.000
_cell.length_b   1.000
_cell.length_c   1.000
_cell.angle_alpha   90.00
_cell.angle_beta   90.00
_cell.angle_gamma   90.00
#
_symmetry.space_group_name_H-M   'P 1'
#
loop_
_entity.id
_entity.type
_entity.pdbx_description
1 polymer ?
#
loop_
_entity_poly.entity_id
_entity_poly.type
_entity_poly.pdbx_seq_one_letter_code
_entity_poly.pdbx_strand_id
1 'polypeptide(L)'
;MFIQQNPAVIDQGVFHNDVIAVSNQQLLFHHQQAFLHQQQALDELRRKMAAIDSELVTIEVPTARVSVADAVATYLFNSQLLTKPDGKMMIVVPEESREHAGVWAYLNEMVSDGGPVDQIQVFALRESMRNGGGPACLRLRVALNETELRAVNPRVMMNDQLFATLNDWVDRYYRDRLTAADLADPQLLREGREALDALTAIMGLGSIYPFQQ
;
A
#
# COMPACT_ATOMS: atom_id res chain seq x y z
N MET A 1 -9.90 -5.10 -18.65
CA MET A 1 -8.72 -4.89 -19.51
C MET A 1 -7.58 -5.63 -18.85
N PHE A 2 -6.70 -6.28 -19.61
CA PHE A 2 -5.53 -6.96 -19.08
C PHE A 2 -4.30 -6.33 -19.76
N ILE A 3 -3.31 -5.94 -18.96
CA ILE A 3 -2.07 -5.32 -19.41
C ILE A 3 -0.94 -6.16 -18.87
N GLN A 4 0.01 -6.52 -19.72
CA GLN A 4 1.19 -7.25 -19.30
C GLN A 4 2.22 -6.27 -18.70
N GLN A 5 2.76 -6.61 -17.53
CA GLN A 5 3.91 -5.92 -16.96
C GLN A 5 5.12 -6.05 -17.89
N ASN A 6 5.96 -5.03 -17.99
CA ASN A 6 7.22 -5.14 -18.71
C ASN A 6 8.12 -6.21 -18.04
N PRO A 7 8.47 -7.31 -18.73
CA PRO A 7 9.29 -8.38 -18.14
C PRO A 7 10.63 -7.87 -17.61
N ALA A 8 11.23 -6.88 -18.28
CA ALA A 8 12.52 -6.33 -17.89
C ALA A 8 12.51 -5.65 -16.51
N VAL A 9 11.38 -5.12 -16.04
CA VAL A 9 11.32 -4.54 -14.68
C VAL A 9 11.06 -5.60 -13.61
N ILE A 10 10.41 -6.72 -13.97
CA ILE A 10 10.25 -7.86 -13.06
C ILE A 10 11.62 -8.40 -12.66
N ASP A 11 12.50 -8.59 -13.65
CA ASP A 11 13.89 -9.03 -13.43
C ASP A 11 14.73 -8.03 -12.62
N GLN A 12 14.23 -6.80 -12.40
CA GLN A 12 14.86 -5.76 -11.58
C GLN A 12 14.23 -5.64 -10.18
N GLY A 13 13.33 -6.56 -9.78
CA GLY A 13 12.73 -6.58 -8.45
C GLY A 13 11.30 -6.06 -8.39
N VAL A 14 10.66 -5.74 -9.52
CA VAL A 14 9.21 -5.44 -9.58
C VAL A 14 8.42 -6.75 -9.60
N PHE A 15 8.36 -7.43 -8.45
CA PHE A 15 7.65 -8.71 -8.32
C PHE A 15 6.12 -8.57 -8.32
N HIS A 16 5.59 -7.38 -8.04
CA HIS A 16 4.18 -7.03 -8.17
C HIS A 16 4.00 -5.66 -8.84
N ASN A 17 2.86 -5.44 -9.49
CA ASN A 17 2.56 -4.18 -10.18
C ASN A 17 2.55 -2.97 -9.22
N ASP A 18 2.15 -3.15 -7.97
CA ASP A 18 2.15 -2.10 -6.95
C ASP A 18 3.57 -1.70 -6.49
N VAL A 19 4.63 -2.24 -7.09
CA VAL A 19 6.01 -1.77 -6.94
C VAL A 19 6.41 -0.79 -8.05
N ILE A 20 5.61 -0.64 -9.11
CA ILE A 20 5.94 0.21 -10.28
C ILE A 20 4.78 1.06 -10.82
N ALA A 21 3.56 0.81 -10.37
CA ALA A 21 2.38 1.60 -10.70
C ALA A 21 1.29 1.51 -9.63
N VAL A 22 0.61 2.63 -9.40
CA VAL A 22 -0.56 2.73 -8.52
C VAL A 22 -1.61 3.64 -9.15
N SER A 23 -2.88 3.26 -9.02
CA SER A 23 -4.00 4.06 -9.50
C SER A 23 -4.90 4.51 -8.36
N ASN A 24 -5.60 5.63 -8.53
CA ASN A 24 -6.71 6.04 -7.69
C ASN A 24 -7.68 6.87 -8.52
N GLN A 25 -8.96 6.50 -8.52
CA GLN A 25 -9.98 7.11 -9.39
C GLN A 25 -9.48 7.18 -10.84
N GLN A 26 -9.39 8.37 -11.42
CA GLN A 26 -8.96 8.62 -12.79
C GLN A 26 -7.44 8.71 -12.97
N LEU A 27 -6.67 8.75 -11.89
CA LEU A 27 -5.22 8.90 -11.90
C LEU A 27 -4.51 7.54 -11.97
N LEU A 28 -3.56 7.42 -12.88
CA LEU A 28 -2.53 6.37 -12.91
C LEU A 28 -1.14 7.00 -12.70
N PHE A 29 -0.53 6.73 -11.55
CA PHE A 29 0.87 7.06 -11.26
C PHE A 29 1.75 5.84 -11.56
N HIS A 30 2.64 5.94 -12.53
CA HIS A 30 3.42 4.79 -13.00
C HIS A 30 4.80 5.18 -13.51
N HIS A 31 5.75 4.24 -13.49
CA HIS A 31 7.03 4.43 -14.14
C HIS A 31 6.90 4.32 -15.67
N GLN A 32 7.77 5.01 -16.43
CA GLN A 32 7.77 4.97 -17.89
C GLN A 32 8.05 3.56 -18.48
N GLN A 33 8.60 2.66 -17.68
CA GLN A 33 8.91 1.27 -18.06
C GLN A 33 7.95 0.26 -17.44
N ALA A 34 6.84 0.68 -16.82
CA ALA A 34 5.94 -0.21 -16.10
C ALA A 34 5.37 -1.31 -17.03
N PHE A 35 4.74 -0.94 -18.13
CA PHE A 35 3.97 -1.90 -18.93
C PHE A 35 4.66 -2.30 -20.24
N LEU A 36 4.45 -3.55 -20.65
CA LEU A 36 4.79 -3.99 -22.00
C LEU A 36 3.85 -3.29 -23.00
N HIS A 37 4.40 -2.66 -24.04
CA HIS A 37 3.64 -1.82 -24.99
C HIS A 37 2.83 -0.68 -24.32
N GLN A 38 3.44 0.00 -23.33
CA GLN A 38 2.78 0.99 -22.48
C GLN A 38 1.91 2.02 -23.23
N GLN A 39 2.41 2.63 -24.31
CA GLN A 39 1.63 3.63 -25.04
C GLN A 39 0.31 3.06 -25.58
N GLN A 40 0.34 1.86 -26.17
CA GLN A 40 -0.85 1.17 -26.66
C GLN A 40 -1.83 0.86 -25.52
N ALA A 41 -1.31 0.45 -24.37
CA ALA A 41 -2.12 0.19 -23.18
C ALA A 41 -2.77 1.49 -22.66
N LEU A 42 -2.03 2.60 -22.59
CA LEU A 42 -2.57 3.89 -22.18
C LEU A 42 -3.62 4.42 -23.16
N ASP A 43 -3.44 4.23 -24.46
CA ASP A 43 -4.41 4.65 -25.48
C ASP A 43 -5.70 3.82 -25.44
N GLU A 44 -5.62 2.52 -25.16
CA GLU A 44 -6.80 1.69 -24.89
C GLU A 44 -7.49 2.11 -23.59
N LEU A 45 -6.73 2.41 -22.53
CA LEU A 45 -7.29 2.85 -21.26
C LEU A 45 -8.03 4.20 -21.41
N ARG A 46 -7.42 5.18 -22.10
CA ARG A 46 -8.05 6.46 -22.45
C ARG A 46 -9.38 6.26 -23.17
N ARG A 47 -9.42 5.42 -24.22
CA ARG A 47 -10.66 5.13 -24.95
C ARG A 47 -11.74 4.50 -24.07
N LYS A 48 -11.38 3.58 -23.18
CA LYS A 48 -12.33 2.92 -22.28
C LYS A 48 -12.84 3.82 -21.17
N MET A 49 -12.00 4.71 -20.64
CA MET A 49 -12.43 5.71 -19.67
C MET A 49 -13.34 6.76 -20.31
N ALA A 50 -13.03 7.20 -21.52
CA ALA A 50 -13.90 8.13 -22.25
C ALA A 50 -15.31 7.54 -22.50
N ALA A 51 -15.42 6.22 -22.68
CA ALA A 51 -16.70 5.53 -22.85
C ALA A 51 -17.57 5.50 -21.56
N ILE A 52 -17.01 5.89 -20.42
CA ILE A 52 -17.72 6.06 -19.14
C ILE A 52 -17.63 7.52 -18.64
N ASP A 53 -17.46 8.48 -19.57
CA ASP A 53 -17.39 9.92 -19.31
C ASP A 53 -16.29 10.32 -18.28
N SER A 54 -15.17 9.59 -18.29
CA SER A 54 -14.01 9.84 -17.43
C SER A 54 -12.75 10.06 -18.25
N GLU A 55 -11.93 11.03 -17.86
CA GLU A 55 -10.62 11.28 -18.49
C GLU A 55 -9.51 10.57 -17.72
N LEU A 56 -8.68 9.79 -18.42
CA LEU A 56 -7.47 9.23 -17.81
C LEU A 56 -6.44 10.32 -17.57
N VAL A 57 -6.04 10.51 -16.31
CA VAL A 57 -4.89 11.33 -15.94
C VAL A 57 -3.71 10.40 -15.65
N THR A 58 -2.57 10.66 -16.29
CA THR A 58 -1.33 9.87 -16.07
C THR A 58 -0.24 10.76 -15.50
N ILE A 59 0.40 10.31 -14.43
CA ILE A 59 1.70 10.84 -14.00
C ILE A 59 2.73 9.74 -14.31
N GLU A 60 3.43 9.92 -15.43
CA GLU A 60 4.51 9.03 -15.85
C GLU A 60 5.83 9.52 -15.24
N VAL A 61 6.52 8.63 -14.52
CA VAL A 61 7.85 8.91 -13.97
C VAL A 61 8.91 8.46 -14.96
N PRO A 62 9.69 9.38 -15.55
CA PRO A 62 10.75 9.01 -16.46
C PRO A 62 11.97 8.44 -15.72
N THR A 63 12.61 7.43 -16.31
CA THR A 63 13.83 6.76 -15.85
C THR A 63 14.98 7.73 -15.63
N ALA A 64 15.02 8.83 -16.39
CA ALA A 64 16.01 9.89 -16.20
C ALA A 64 15.84 10.69 -14.89
N ARG A 65 14.67 10.60 -14.24
CA ARG A 65 14.36 11.29 -12.99
C ARG A 65 14.36 10.32 -11.80
N VAL A 66 13.81 9.12 -11.99
CA VAL A 66 13.85 8.02 -11.02
C VAL A 66 14.08 6.73 -11.76
N SER A 67 15.19 6.03 -11.50
CA SER A 67 15.46 4.75 -12.15
C SER A 67 14.54 3.64 -11.61
N VAL A 68 14.44 2.50 -12.30
CA VAL A 68 13.70 1.34 -11.76
C VAL A 68 14.33 0.85 -10.46
N ALA A 69 15.66 0.87 -10.36
CA ALA A 69 16.36 0.50 -9.14
C ALA A 69 15.99 1.41 -7.97
N ASP A 70 15.92 2.72 -8.18
CA ASP A 70 15.50 3.67 -7.14
C ASP A 70 14.03 3.46 -6.77
N ALA A 71 13.16 3.25 -7.75
CA ALA A 71 11.75 2.97 -7.51
C ALA A 71 11.53 1.72 -6.64
N VAL A 72 12.30 0.66 -6.88
CA VAL A 72 12.30 -0.57 -6.07
C VAL A 72 12.93 -0.33 -4.70
N ALA A 73 14.03 0.42 -4.61
CA ALA A 73 14.71 0.67 -3.34
C ALA A 73 13.89 1.56 -2.39
N THR A 74 13.14 2.52 -2.93
CA THR A 74 12.38 3.49 -2.12
C THR A 74 10.90 3.15 -1.99
N TYR A 75 10.41 2.13 -2.71
CA TYR A 75 8.99 1.75 -2.75
C TYR A 75 8.08 2.91 -3.16
N LEU A 76 8.55 3.80 -4.05
CA LEU A 76 7.82 5.01 -4.48
C LEU A 76 6.40 4.69 -4.98
N PHE A 77 6.26 3.63 -5.79
CA PHE A 77 4.97 3.22 -6.34
C PHE A 77 4.18 2.31 -5.43
N ASN A 78 4.80 1.78 -4.37
CA ASN A 78 4.09 1.08 -3.30
C ASN A 78 3.45 2.06 -2.30
N SER A 79 3.08 3.23 -2.81
CA SER A 79 2.41 4.29 -2.11
C SER A 79 0.90 4.10 -2.12
N GLN A 80 0.20 4.79 -1.22
CA GLN A 80 -1.25 4.95 -1.33
C GLN A 80 -1.56 6.30 -1.96
N LEU A 81 -2.43 6.32 -2.97
CA LEU A 81 -3.05 7.54 -3.46
C LEU A 81 -4.45 7.64 -2.87
N LEU A 82 -4.70 8.70 -2.11
CA LEU A 82 -5.95 8.91 -1.36
C LEU A 82 -6.61 10.21 -1.80
N THR A 83 -7.89 10.16 -2.17
CA THR A 83 -8.66 11.36 -2.50
C THR A 83 -9.06 12.10 -1.23
N LYS A 84 -8.75 13.40 -1.18
CA LYS A 84 -9.15 14.33 -0.12
C LYS A 84 -10.56 14.88 -0.38
N PRO A 85 -11.22 15.50 0.62
CA PRO A 85 -12.55 16.12 0.45
C PRO A 85 -12.62 17.22 -0.62
N ASP A 86 -11.49 17.88 -0.92
CA ASP A 86 -11.38 18.92 -1.96
C ASP A 86 -11.20 18.34 -3.38
N GLY A 87 -11.16 17.01 -3.53
CA GLY A 87 -10.95 16.30 -4.79
C GLY A 87 -9.49 16.16 -5.22
N LYS A 88 -8.54 16.80 -4.53
CA LYS A 88 -7.10 16.55 -4.71
C LYS A 88 -6.70 15.24 -4.05
N MET A 89 -5.46 14.81 -4.26
CA MET A 89 -4.94 13.56 -3.73
C MET A 89 -3.72 13.76 -2.83
N MET A 90 -3.65 12.95 -1.78
CA MET A 90 -2.47 12.75 -0.96
C MET A 90 -1.76 11.47 -1.42
N ILE A 91 -0.43 11.52 -1.50
CA ILE A 91 0.41 10.33 -1.67
C ILE A 91 1.03 9.94 -0.33
N VAL A 92 0.81 8.68 0.08
CA VAL A 92 1.38 8.10 1.31
C VAL A 92 2.58 7.25 0.93
N VAL A 93 3.78 7.69 1.33
CA VAL A 93 5.07 7.05 0.97
C VAL A 93 5.82 6.56 2.21
N PRO A 94 6.70 5.56 2.08
CA PRO A 94 7.56 5.15 3.18
C PRO A 94 8.71 6.14 3.38
N GLU A 95 9.35 6.06 4.55
CA GLU A 95 10.51 6.90 4.95
C GLU A 95 11.66 6.85 3.93
N GLU A 96 11.89 5.70 3.31
CA GLU A 96 12.92 5.47 2.30
C GLU A 96 12.75 6.38 1.06
N SER A 97 11.50 6.74 0.71
CA SER A 97 11.22 7.73 -0.35
C SER A 97 11.63 9.16 0.04
N ARG A 98 11.63 9.49 1.33
CA ARG A 98 12.10 10.78 1.86
C ARG A 98 13.61 10.82 2.00
N GLU A 99 14.22 9.73 2.44
CA GLU A 99 15.68 9.63 2.64
C GLU A 99 16.45 9.65 1.30
N HIS A 100 15.84 9.18 0.21
CA HIS A 100 16.45 9.20 -1.11
C HIS A 100 16.27 10.54 -1.83
N ALA A 101 17.34 11.34 -1.94
CA ALA A 101 17.31 12.72 -2.46
C ALA A 101 16.63 12.87 -3.84
N GLY A 102 16.91 11.99 -4.81
CA GLY A 102 16.32 12.06 -6.16
C GLY A 102 14.80 11.85 -6.16
N VAL A 103 14.34 10.76 -5.55
CA VAL A 103 12.91 10.45 -5.36
C VAL A 103 12.20 11.54 -4.55
N TRP A 104 12.80 12.03 -3.47
CA TRP A 104 12.20 13.09 -2.67
C TRP A 104 12.06 14.40 -3.46
N ALA A 105 13.09 14.79 -4.22
CA ALA A 105 13.02 15.94 -5.11
C ALA A 105 11.90 15.78 -6.16
N TYR A 106 11.79 14.60 -6.77
CA TYR A 106 10.73 14.30 -7.73
C TYR A 106 9.33 14.41 -7.10
N LEU A 107 9.13 13.85 -5.90
CA LEU A 107 7.85 13.94 -5.19
C LEU A 107 7.48 15.40 -4.87
N ASN A 108 8.44 16.21 -4.43
CA ASN A 108 8.20 17.62 -4.11
C ASN A 108 7.86 18.45 -5.36
N GLU A 109 8.53 18.18 -6.48
CA GLU A 109 8.17 18.77 -7.78
C GLU A 109 6.75 18.39 -8.18
N MET A 110 6.43 17.08 -8.16
CA MET A 110 5.12 16.56 -8.51
C MET A 110 3.98 17.23 -7.73
N VAL A 111 4.14 17.46 -6.42
CA VAL A 111 3.10 18.13 -5.62
C VAL A 111 3.07 19.65 -5.78
N SER A 112 4.16 20.25 -6.26
CA SER A 112 4.25 21.70 -6.53
C SER A 112 3.74 22.08 -7.93
N ASP A 113 3.67 21.12 -8.86
CA ASP A 113 3.27 21.34 -10.27
C ASP A 113 1.76 21.63 -10.47
N GLY A 114 0.97 21.70 -9.39
CA GLY A 114 -0.46 22.03 -9.42
C GLY A 114 -1.37 20.89 -9.93
N GLY A 115 -0.80 19.70 -10.11
CA GLY A 115 -1.48 18.49 -10.57
C GLY A 115 -2.52 17.92 -9.58
N PRO A 116 -3.00 16.68 -9.81
CA PRO A 116 -4.02 16.07 -8.95
C PRO A 116 -3.50 15.70 -7.56
N VAL A 117 -2.19 15.47 -7.40
CA VAL A 117 -1.55 15.17 -6.11
C VAL A 117 -0.94 16.46 -5.56
N ASP A 118 -1.28 16.85 -4.33
CA ASP A 118 -0.82 18.11 -3.72
C ASP A 118 -0.29 17.95 -2.29
N GLN A 119 -0.25 16.72 -1.77
CA GLN A 119 0.23 16.44 -0.42
C GLN A 119 1.03 15.14 -0.38
N ILE A 120 2.18 15.19 0.29
CA ILE A 120 2.99 14.01 0.61
C ILE A 120 2.83 13.71 2.10
N GLN A 121 2.47 12.49 2.44
CA GLN A 121 2.45 11.98 3.80
C GLN A 121 3.48 10.85 3.93
N VAL A 122 4.40 10.96 4.88
CA VAL A 122 5.46 9.97 5.11
C VAL A 122 5.13 9.15 6.36
N PHE A 123 5.37 7.83 6.30
CA PHE A 123 5.31 6.94 7.46
C PHE A 123 6.58 6.08 7.58
N ALA A 124 7.04 5.89 8.81
CA ALA A 124 8.13 4.97 9.12
C ALA A 124 7.59 3.53 9.21
N LEU A 125 7.89 2.70 8.21
CA LEU A 125 7.43 1.31 8.09
C LEU A 125 8.61 0.32 8.04
N ARG A 126 9.73 0.65 8.71
CA ARG A 126 11.02 -0.04 8.57
C ARG A 126 10.94 -1.56 8.69
N GLU A 127 10.18 -2.09 9.65
CA GLU A 127 10.07 -3.54 9.85
C GLU A 127 9.36 -4.24 8.68
N SER A 128 8.37 -3.60 8.06
CA SER A 128 7.69 -4.11 6.87
C SER A 128 8.56 -3.93 5.62
N MET A 129 9.20 -2.77 5.47
CA MET A 129 10.09 -2.45 4.36
C MET A 129 11.30 -3.40 4.27
N ARG A 130 11.86 -3.83 5.40
CA ARG A 130 12.92 -4.86 5.46
C ARG A 130 12.51 -6.20 4.86
N ASN A 131 11.21 -6.48 4.77
CA ASN A 131 10.65 -7.67 4.15
C ASN A 131 9.94 -7.37 2.82
N GLY A 132 10.16 -6.19 2.23
CA GLY A 132 9.60 -5.81 0.93
C GLY A 132 8.12 -5.43 0.96
N GLY A 133 7.61 -4.89 2.07
CA GLY A 133 6.24 -4.38 2.17
C GLY A 133 6.21 -2.88 2.48
N GLY A 134 5.77 -2.06 1.53
CA GLY A 134 5.53 -0.63 1.75
C GLY A 134 4.08 -0.32 2.16
N PRO A 135 3.69 0.98 2.16
CA PRO A 135 2.35 1.41 2.57
C PRO A 135 1.20 0.72 1.83
N ALA A 136 1.37 0.40 0.54
CA ALA A 136 0.35 -0.27 -0.26
C ALA A 136 0.25 -1.77 0.06
N CYS A 137 1.35 -2.45 0.34
CA CYS A 137 1.33 -3.89 0.66
C CYS A 137 0.57 -4.20 1.96
N LEU A 138 0.50 -3.24 2.90
CA LEU A 138 -0.15 -3.41 4.20
C LEU A 138 -1.67 -3.17 4.18
N ARG A 139 -2.28 -2.95 3.00
CA ARG A 139 -3.71 -2.62 2.88
C ARG A 139 -4.39 -3.31 1.71
N LEU A 140 -5.69 -3.54 1.90
CA LEU A 140 -6.63 -3.94 0.85
C LEU A 140 -7.63 -2.80 0.61
N ARG A 141 -7.79 -2.38 -0.66
CA ARG A 141 -8.82 -1.40 -1.04
C ARG A 141 -10.13 -2.10 -1.32
N VAL A 142 -11.18 -1.74 -0.60
CA VAL A 142 -12.54 -2.26 -0.79
C VAL A 142 -13.48 -1.07 -0.94
N ALA A 143 -14.03 -0.88 -2.15
CA ALA A 143 -15.05 0.14 -2.38
C ALA A 143 -16.40 -0.41 -1.91
N LEU A 144 -17.07 0.34 -1.02
CA LEU A 144 -18.33 -0.06 -0.40
C LEU A 144 -19.32 1.10 -0.53
N ASN A 145 -20.57 0.79 -0.87
CA ASN A 145 -21.67 1.72 -0.66
C ASN A 145 -22.07 1.76 0.83
N GLU A 146 -22.97 2.66 1.22
CA GLU A 146 -23.37 2.81 2.63
C GLU A 146 -23.98 1.54 3.24
N THR A 147 -24.76 0.78 2.46
CA THR A 147 -25.41 -0.45 2.94
C THR A 147 -24.37 -1.54 3.17
N GLU A 148 -23.42 -1.69 2.25
CA GLU A 148 -22.31 -2.63 2.37
C GLU A 148 -21.39 -2.23 3.53
N LEU A 149 -21.10 -0.93 3.71
CA LEU A 149 -20.31 -0.42 4.84
C LEU A 149 -20.98 -0.73 6.18
N ARG A 150 -22.30 -0.57 6.29
CA ARG A 150 -23.08 -0.95 7.49
C ARG A 150 -23.09 -2.46 7.76
N ALA A 151 -22.84 -3.28 6.74
CA ALA A 151 -22.77 -4.74 6.87
C ALA A 151 -21.38 -5.25 7.27
N VAL A 152 -20.34 -4.41 7.20
CA VAL A 152 -19.01 -4.75 7.72
C VAL A 152 -19.10 -4.96 9.23
N ASN A 153 -18.35 -5.94 9.76
CA ASN A 153 -18.23 -6.12 11.21
C ASN A 153 -17.72 -4.81 11.85
N PRO A 154 -18.54 -4.11 12.67
CA PRO A 154 -18.17 -2.80 13.17
C PRO A 154 -16.95 -2.84 14.10
N ARG A 155 -16.63 -4.00 14.67
CA ARG A 155 -15.48 -4.17 15.57
C ARG A 155 -14.11 -4.15 14.88
N VAL A 156 -14.07 -4.26 13.55
CA VAL A 156 -12.82 -4.11 12.79
C VAL A 156 -12.64 -2.70 12.22
N MET A 157 -13.62 -1.81 12.39
CA MET A 157 -13.56 -0.44 11.89
C MET A 157 -12.70 0.42 12.82
N MET A 158 -11.61 0.96 12.28
CA MET A 158 -10.64 1.74 13.05
C MET A 158 -11.28 2.99 13.68
N ASN A 159 -10.99 3.20 14.96
CA ASN A 159 -11.36 4.37 15.75
C ASN A 159 -10.41 4.45 16.97
N ASP A 160 -10.50 5.52 17.76
CA ASP A 160 -9.60 5.74 18.90
C ASP A 160 -9.64 4.61 19.94
N GLN A 161 -10.82 4.04 20.20
CA GLN A 161 -10.98 2.95 21.15
C GLN A 161 -10.32 1.66 20.64
N LEU A 162 -10.55 1.29 19.38
CA LEU A 162 -9.94 0.12 18.79
C LEU A 162 -8.43 0.28 18.67
N PHE A 163 -7.97 1.49 18.31
CA PHE A 163 -6.55 1.82 18.26
C PHE A 163 -5.87 1.60 19.62
N ALA A 164 -6.40 2.18 20.70
CA ALA A 164 -5.86 1.98 22.05
C ALA A 164 -5.88 0.49 22.46
N THR A 165 -7.01 -0.19 22.23
CA THR A 165 -7.17 -1.61 22.57
C THR A 165 -6.15 -2.50 21.84
N LEU A 166 -5.89 -2.21 20.56
CA LEU A 166 -4.91 -2.94 19.77
C LEU A 166 -3.47 -2.68 20.24
N ASN A 167 -3.14 -1.45 20.63
CA ASN A 167 -1.81 -1.16 21.17
C ASN A 167 -1.60 -1.88 22.52
N ASP A 168 -2.57 -1.85 23.43
CA ASP A 168 -2.50 -2.59 24.69
C ASP A 168 -2.36 -4.10 24.47
N TRP A 169 -3.04 -4.64 23.44
CA TRP A 169 -2.91 -6.04 23.04
C TRP A 169 -1.51 -6.33 22.48
N VAL A 170 -0.95 -5.45 21.65
CA VAL A 170 0.43 -5.58 21.15
C VAL A 170 1.42 -5.56 22.31
N ASP A 171 1.35 -4.56 23.19
CA ASP A 171 2.27 -4.41 24.34
C ASP A 171 2.25 -5.61 25.27
N ARG A 172 1.11 -6.30 25.36
CA ARG A 172 0.95 -7.49 26.20
C ARG A 172 1.58 -8.75 25.61
N TYR A 173 1.55 -8.93 24.29
CA TYR A 173 1.86 -10.22 23.65
C TYR A 173 3.08 -10.20 22.73
N TYR A 174 3.48 -9.04 22.20
CA TYR A 174 4.56 -8.95 21.23
C TYR A 174 5.91 -8.85 21.94
N ARG A 175 6.87 -9.64 21.45
CA ARG A 175 8.26 -9.53 21.87
C ARG A 175 8.91 -8.34 21.14
N ASP A 176 9.80 -7.63 21.84
CA ASP A 176 10.63 -6.55 21.27
C ASP A 176 11.77 -7.08 20.38
N ARG A 177 12.07 -8.38 20.48
CA ARG A 177 13.06 -9.09 19.67
C ARG A 177 12.59 -10.51 19.34
N LEU A 178 12.79 -10.90 18.08
CA LEU A 178 12.56 -12.26 17.61
C LEU A 178 13.63 -12.67 16.59
N THR A 179 14.13 -13.88 16.71
CA THR A 179 15.05 -14.52 15.78
C THR A 179 14.50 -15.86 15.29
N ALA A 180 15.07 -16.42 14.23
CA ALA A 180 14.64 -17.72 13.72
C ALA A 180 14.76 -18.86 14.75
N ALA A 181 15.71 -18.78 15.68
CA ALA A 181 15.88 -19.78 16.74
C ALA A 181 14.73 -19.75 17.77
N ASP A 182 14.16 -18.57 18.02
CA ASP A 182 13.06 -18.40 18.98
C ASP A 182 11.77 -19.05 18.48
N LEU A 183 11.65 -19.36 17.19
CA LEU A 183 10.52 -20.09 16.62
C LEU A 183 10.38 -21.51 17.18
N ALA A 184 11.45 -22.07 17.76
CA ALA A 184 11.44 -23.37 18.42
C ALA A 184 10.98 -23.29 19.89
N ASP A 185 10.83 -22.10 20.46
CA ASP A 185 10.39 -21.89 21.84
C ASP A 185 8.90 -22.26 21.99
N PRO A 186 8.54 -23.29 22.76
CA PRO A 186 7.13 -23.64 22.98
C PRO A 186 6.35 -22.55 23.72
N GLN A 187 7.03 -21.61 24.39
CA GLN A 187 6.37 -20.46 25.00
C GLN A 187 5.85 -19.49 23.95
N LEU A 188 6.59 -19.23 22.86
CA LEU A 188 6.13 -18.38 21.76
C LEU A 188 4.83 -18.92 21.15
N LEU A 189 4.71 -20.24 21.01
CA LEU A 189 3.49 -20.88 20.51
C LEU A 189 2.29 -20.66 21.46
N ARG A 190 2.50 -20.74 22.77
CA ARG A 190 1.44 -20.50 23.77
C ARG A 190 1.00 -19.05 23.76
N GLU A 191 1.96 -18.12 23.80
CA GLU A 191 1.73 -16.67 23.69
C GLU A 191 0.94 -16.33 22.42
N GLY A 192 1.33 -16.89 21.26
CA GLY A 192 0.64 -16.68 20.00
C GLY A 192 -0.81 -17.16 20.00
N ARG A 193 -1.10 -18.32 20.59
CA ARG A 193 -2.48 -18.84 20.68
C ARG A 193 -3.35 -17.97 21.59
N GLU A 194 -2.84 -17.64 22.79
CA GLU A 194 -3.56 -16.77 23.73
C GLU A 194 -3.80 -15.37 23.13
N ALA A 195 -2.80 -14.82 22.42
CA ALA A 195 -2.92 -13.54 21.73
C ALA A 195 -4.00 -13.58 20.65
N LEU A 196 -4.02 -14.62 19.81
CA LEU A 196 -5.02 -14.78 18.76
C LEU A 196 -6.44 -15.01 19.31
N ASP A 197 -6.59 -15.77 20.40
CA ASP A 197 -7.87 -15.93 21.12
C ASP A 197 -8.40 -14.59 21.64
N ALA A 198 -7.52 -13.80 22.27
CA ALA A 198 -7.88 -12.47 22.74
C ALA A 198 -8.25 -11.55 21.56
N LEU A 199 -7.53 -11.63 20.45
CA LEU A 199 -7.78 -10.80 19.26
C LEU A 199 -9.12 -11.14 18.60
N THR A 200 -9.48 -12.42 18.46
CA THR A 200 -10.80 -12.79 17.91
C THR A 200 -11.94 -12.33 18.81
N ALA A 201 -11.73 -12.29 20.12
CA ALA A 201 -12.70 -11.72 21.07
C ALA A 201 -12.84 -10.19 20.92
N ILE A 202 -11.70 -9.46 20.84
CA ILE A 202 -11.67 -8.01 20.58
C ILE A 202 -12.43 -7.70 19.29
N MET A 203 -12.12 -8.42 18.22
CA MET A 203 -12.68 -8.21 16.87
C MET A 203 -14.07 -8.83 16.69
N GLY A 204 -14.57 -9.61 17.66
CA GLY A 204 -15.85 -10.33 17.57
C GLY A 204 -15.95 -11.28 16.37
N LEU A 205 -14.88 -12.01 16.09
CA LEU A 205 -14.80 -12.91 14.92
C LEU A 205 -15.24 -14.34 15.22
N GLY A 206 -15.34 -14.72 16.50
CA GLY A 206 -15.56 -16.12 16.90
C GLY A 206 -14.33 -17.00 16.64
N SER A 207 -14.53 -18.32 16.57
CA SER A 207 -13.46 -19.31 16.37
C SER A 207 -13.07 -19.45 14.90
N ILE A 208 -12.28 -18.50 14.38
CA ILE A 208 -11.83 -18.50 12.99
C ILE A 208 -10.49 -19.22 12.77
N TYR A 209 -9.69 -19.37 13.82
CA TYR A 209 -8.40 -20.06 13.72
C TYR A 209 -8.55 -21.57 13.95
N PRO A 210 -7.81 -22.43 13.23
CA PRO A 210 -7.95 -23.88 13.36
C PRO A 210 -7.75 -24.44 14.78
N PHE A 211 -6.96 -23.78 15.63
CA PHE A 211 -6.73 -24.23 17.01
C PHE A 211 -7.89 -23.93 17.97
N GLN A 212 -8.87 -23.15 17.53
CA GLN A 212 -10.06 -22.74 18.30
C GLN A 212 -11.28 -23.67 18.08
N GLN A 213 -11.10 -24.71 17.26
CA GLN A 213 -12.14 -25.68 16.86
C GLN A 213 -12.04 -26.98 17.65
#